data_AF-A0A942LVI5-F1
#
_entry.id   AF-A0A942LVI5-F1
#
_cell.length_a   1.000
_cell.length_b   1.000
_cell.length_c   1.000
_cell.angle_alpha   90.00
_cell.angle_beta   90.00
_cell.angle_gamma   90.00
#
_symmetry.space_group_name_H-M   'P 1'
#
loop_
_entity.id
_entity.type
_entity.pdbx_description
1 polymer ?
#
loop_
_entity_poly.entity_id
_entity_poly.type
_entity_poly.pdbx_seq_one_letter_code
_entity_poly.pdbx_strand_id
1 'polypeptide(L)'
;MTAPFKVLRGLEIDLPVLDEGAIAFTTDSHKFFVGSSTGNVEITNQVANMTDYLDKATFDADDDGVVDVAASVDWSGVQNVPTQVSNLTQDVIDDSHAHNNTTALDNVTQSVVDNSHAANVLGTKVLDETGLSDGDVIKYDLTLDKWVVASDNEGTG
;
A
#
# COMPACT_ATOMS: atom_id res chain seq x y z
N MET A 1 18.96 -48.41 -45.83
CA MET A 1 19.17 -47.48 -44.69
C MET A 1 19.57 -46.15 -45.28
N THR A 2 18.78 -45.10 -45.03
CA THR A 2 19.13 -43.73 -45.44
C THR A 2 20.20 -43.22 -44.48
N ALA A 3 21.28 -42.65 -45.01
CA ALA A 3 22.32 -42.07 -44.17
C ALA A 3 21.72 -40.91 -43.33
N PRO A 4 22.14 -40.74 -42.07
CA PRO A 4 21.67 -39.62 -41.26
C PRO A 4 22.12 -38.30 -41.90
N PHE A 5 21.25 -37.30 -41.85
CA PHE A 5 21.58 -35.92 -42.22
C PHE A 5 22.71 -35.41 -41.33
N LYS A 6 23.73 -34.80 -41.93
CA LYS A 6 24.90 -34.25 -41.24
C LYS A 6 25.11 -32.81 -41.69
N VAL A 7 25.43 -31.95 -40.74
CA VAL A 7 25.87 -30.57 -40.98
C VAL A 7 27.39 -30.47 -40.88
N LEU A 8 27.95 -29.36 -41.39
CA LEU A 8 29.35 -29.01 -41.15
C LEU A 8 29.57 -28.81 -39.64
N ARG A 9 30.69 -29.30 -39.10
CA ARG A 9 30.99 -29.21 -37.67
C ARG A 9 32.48 -29.07 -37.39
N GLY A 10 32.84 -28.36 -36.33
CA GLY A 10 34.24 -28.12 -35.92
C GLY A 10 34.35 -27.09 -34.81
N LEU A 11 35.55 -26.58 -34.55
CA LEU A 11 35.76 -25.42 -33.66
C LEU A 11 35.21 -24.16 -34.32
N GLU A 12 34.76 -23.18 -33.52
CA GLU A 12 34.21 -21.93 -34.05
C GLU A 12 35.24 -21.14 -34.88
N ILE A 13 36.50 -21.12 -34.44
CA ILE A 13 37.59 -20.42 -35.14
C ILE A 13 37.94 -21.03 -36.51
N ASP A 14 37.67 -22.33 -36.69
CA ASP A 14 37.99 -23.06 -37.91
C ASP A 14 36.80 -23.16 -38.86
N LEU A 15 35.67 -22.53 -38.52
CA LEU A 15 34.47 -22.58 -39.35
C LEU A 15 34.68 -21.73 -40.62
N PRO A 16 34.64 -22.32 -41.83
CA PRO A 16 34.73 -21.55 -43.06
C PRO A 16 33.49 -20.68 -43.26
N VAL A 17 33.59 -19.70 -44.15
CA VAL A 17 32.41 -18.94 -44.61
C VAL A 17 31.45 -19.92 -45.29
N LEU A 18 30.21 -19.96 -44.81
CA LEU A 18 29.16 -20.83 -45.29
C LEU A 18 28.46 -20.20 -46.50
N ASP A 19 28.11 -21.02 -47.49
CA ASP A 19 27.20 -20.62 -48.57
C ASP A 19 25.84 -20.21 -47.99
N GLU A 20 25.13 -19.32 -48.68
CA GLU A 20 23.83 -18.83 -48.24
C GLU A 20 22.82 -20.00 -48.02
N GLY A 21 22.28 -20.10 -46.80
CA GLY A 21 21.38 -21.18 -46.38
C GLY A 21 22.05 -22.48 -45.92
N ALA A 22 23.38 -22.61 -46.01
CA ALA A 22 24.09 -23.75 -45.44
C ALA A 22 24.16 -23.65 -43.91
N ILE A 23 24.11 -24.80 -43.21
CA ILE A 23 24.05 -24.88 -41.74
C ILE A 23 25.33 -25.52 -41.19
N ALA A 24 25.83 -24.98 -40.08
CA ALA A 24 26.93 -25.56 -39.32
C ALA A 24 26.68 -25.56 -37.81
N PHE A 25 27.38 -26.45 -37.11
CA PHE A 25 27.37 -26.57 -35.65
C PHE A 25 28.79 -26.57 -35.09
N THR A 26 29.07 -25.69 -34.12
CA THR A 26 30.38 -25.64 -33.46
C THR A 26 30.43 -26.59 -32.28
N THR A 27 31.50 -27.38 -32.16
CA THR A 27 31.63 -28.42 -31.13
C THR A 27 32.15 -27.92 -29.80
N ASP A 28 32.80 -26.76 -29.81
CA ASP A 28 33.34 -26.08 -28.63
C ASP A 28 32.30 -25.14 -28.00
N SER A 29 31.77 -24.20 -28.79
CA SER A 29 30.81 -23.21 -28.31
C SER A 29 29.34 -23.67 -28.38
N HIS A 30 29.06 -24.82 -29.00
CA HIS A 30 27.73 -25.41 -29.10
C HIS A 30 26.70 -24.51 -29.77
N LYS A 31 27.14 -23.72 -30.76
CA LYS A 31 26.31 -22.76 -31.49
C LYS A 31 25.90 -23.31 -32.86
N PHE A 32 24.73 -22.87 -33.32
CA PHE A 32 24.28 -23.10 -34.70
C PHE A 32 24.48 -21.84 -35.54
N PHE A 33 25.06 -22.02 -36.72
CA PHE A 33 25.28 -20.96 -37.70
C PHE A 33 24.54 -21.28 -39.01
N VAL A 34 24.09 -20.23 -39.71
CA VAL A 34 23.61 -20.28 -41.08
C VAL A 34 24.40 -19.31 -41.95
N GLY A 35 24.77 -19.72 -43.17
CA GLY A 35 25.39 -18.82 -44.13
C GLY A 35 24.40 -17.79 -44.66
N SER A 36 24.86 -16.55 -44.81
CA SER A 36 24.12 -15.44 -45.38
C SER A 36 24.99 -14.66 -46.36
N SER A 37 24.41 -13.70 -47.07
CA SER A 37 25.14 -12.78 -47.96
C SER A 37 26.21 -11.93 -47.26
N THR A 38 26.17 -11.81 -45.92
CA THR A 38 27.15 -11.05 -45.12
C THR A 38 28.11 -11.95 -44.32
N GLY A 39 28.02 -13.27 -44.47
CA GLY A 39 28.81 -14.26 -43.75
C GLY A 39 27.98 -15.16 -42.83
N ASN A 40 28.64 -15.79 -41.85
CA ASN A 40 28.02 -16.74 -40.94
C ASN A 40 27.21 -16.01 -39.86
N VAL A 41 25.92 -16.31 -39.75
CA VAL A 41 25.02 -15.74 -38.74
C VAL A 41 24.71 -16.80 -37.69
N GLU A 42 24.97 -16.49 -36.43
CA GLU A 42 24.60 -17.33 -35.29
C GLU A 42 23.07 -17.25 -35.05
N ILE A 43 22.38 -18.39 -34.98
CA ILE A 43 20.91 -18.45 -34.82
C ILE A 43 20.48 -18.08 -33.39
N THR A 44 21.29 -18.40 -32.38
CA THR A 44 20.95 -18.16 -30.95
C THR A 44 21.21 -16.71 -30.51
N ASN A 45 22.04 -15.96 -31.23
CA ASN A 45 22.39 -14.58 -30.90
C ASN A 45 21.51 -13.53 -31.63
N GLN A 46 20.23 -13.85 -31.87
CA GLN A 46 19.28 -12.90 -32.47
C GLN A 46 18.69 -11.92 -31.45
N VAL A 47 19.04 -12.03 -30.16
CA VAL A 47 18.57 -11.13 -29.10
C VAL A 47 19.15 -9.73 -29.25
N ALA A 48 20.32 -9.59 -29.89
CA ALA A 48 20.99 -8.29 -30.07
C ALA A 48 20.23 -7.30 -31.00
N ASN A 49 19.24 -7.78 -31.77
CA ASN A 49 18.44 -6.93 -32.67
C ASN A 49 17.00 -6.71 -32.19
N MET A 50 16.65 -7.12 -30.96
CA MET A 50 15.36 -6.79 -30.36
C MET A 50 15.50 -5.49 -29.58
N THR A 51 15.27 -4.35 -30.25
CA THR A 51 15.26 -3.01 -29.62
C THR A 51 14.14 -2.81 -28.60
N ASP A 52 13.20 -3.77 -28.49
CA ASP A 52 12.02 -3.70 -27.63
C ASP A 52 12.15 -4.50 -26.32
N TYR A 53 13.29 -5.16 -26.05
CA TYR A 53 13.51 -5.83 -24.78
C TYR A 53 14.27 -4.93 -23.81
N LEU A 54 13.63 -4.64 -22.68
CA LEU A 54 14.30 -4.07 -21.51
C LEU A 54 15.27 -5.12 -20.97
N ASP A 55 16.57 -4.89 -21.18
CA ASP A 55 17.59 -5.74 -20.58
C ASP A 55 17.59 -5.56 -19.06
N LYS A 56 17.34 -6.65 -18.33
CA LYS A 56 17.29 -6.63 -16.87
C LYS A 56 18.58 -6.07 -16.28
N ALA A 57 19.76 -6.42 -16.81
CA ALA A 57 21.03 -5.91 -16.29
C ALA A 57 21.20 -4.38 -16.47
N THR A 58 20.41 -3.77 -17.37
CA THR A 58 20.42 -2.32 -17.60
C THR A 58 19.44 -1.59 -16.67
N PHE A 59 18.35 -2.24 -16.24
CA PHE A 59 17.25 -1.58 -15.52
C PHE A 59 17.04 -2.08 -14.08
N ASP A 60 17.54 -3.26 -13.72
CA ASP A 60 17.42 -3.96 -12.43
C ASP A 60 18.79 -4.60 -12.14
N ALA A 61 19.69 -3.77 -11.59
CA ALA A 61 21.09 -4.06 -11.36
C ALA A 61 21.32 -4.95 -10.13
N ASP A 62 20.39 -5.00 -9.18
CA ASP A 62 20.49 -5.81 -7.96
C ASP A 62 19.63 -7.09 -7.94
N ASP A 63 18.86 -7.34 -9.02
CA ASP A 63 18.03 -8.54 -9.23
C ASP A 63 16.90 -8.69 -8.21
N ASP A 64 16.39 -7.57 -7.67
CA ASP A 64 15.26 -7.59 -6.74
C ASP A 64 13.88 -7.61 -7.45
N GLY A 65 13.86 -7.44 -8.77
CA GLY A 65 12.65 -7.41 -9.59
C GLY A 65 12.04 -6.01 -9.74
N VAL A 66 12.73 -4.97 -9.29
CA VAL A 66 12.36 -3.56 -9.37
C VAL A 66 13.33 -2.82 -10.31
N VAL A 67 12.83 -1.76 -10.96
CA VAL A 67 13.69 -0.92 -11.81
C VAL A 67 14.50 0.04 -10.93
N ASP A 68 15.82 -0.13 -10.89
CA ASP A 68 16.76 0.63 -10.07
C ASP A 68 17.02 2.06 -10.58
N VAL A 69 17.06 2.22 -11.90
CA VAL A 69 17.42 3.50 -12.52
C VAL A 69 16.53 3.76 -13.73
N ALA A 70 15.42 4.47 -13.51
CA ALA A 70 14.81 5.27 -14.54
C ALA A 70 15.20 6.74 -14.30
N ALA A 71 16.34 7.17 -14.85
CA ALA A 71 16.80 8.57 -14.73
C ALA A 71 15.75 9.59 -15.21
N SER A 72 14.85 9.16 -16.09
CA SER A 72 13.70 9.90 -16.58
C SER A 72 12.68 8.89 -17.11
N VAL A 73 11.42 9.05 -16.74
CA VAL A 73 10.30 8.36 -17.41
C VAL A 73 9.81 9.31 -18.50
N ASP A 74 9.77 8.86 -19.76
CA ASP A 74 9.09 9.63 -20.79
C ASP A 74 7.59 9.58 -20.52
N TRP A 75 7.03 10.74 -20.19
CA TRP A 75 5.61 10.91 -19.90
C TRP A 75 4.81 11.29 -21.15
N SER A 76 5.42 11.30 -22.33
CA SER A 76 4.73 11.62 -23.57
C SER A 76 3.51 10.71 -23.77
N GLY A 77 2.35 11.32 -24.02
CA GLY A 77 1.09 10.60 -24.22
C GLY A 77 0.38 10.13 -22.93
N VAL A 78 0.98 10.26 -21.75
CA VAL A 78 0.31 9.95 -20.47
C VAL A 78 -0.47 11.19 -19.99
N GLN A 79 -1.76 11.03 -19.73
CA GLN A 79 -2.58 12.08 -19.11
C GLN A 79 -2.48 12.01 -17.58
N ASN A 80 -2.65 13.14 -16.90
CA ASN A 80 -2.61 13.26 -15.43
C ASN A 80 -1.28 12.88 -14.76
N VAL A 81 -0.16 13.16 -15.45
CA VAL A 81 1.18 12.96 -14.90
C VAL A 81 1.39 13.87 -13.69
N PRO A 82 1.97 13.37 -12.57
CA PRO A 82 2.28 14.20 -11.42
C PRO A 82 3.25 15.33 -11.81
N THR A 83 2.74 16.55 -11.87
CA THR A 83 3.58 17.74 -12.07
C THR A 83 4.14 18.13 -10.71
N GLN A 84 5.42 17.83 -10.49
CA GLN A 84 6.26 18.30 -9.38
C GLN A 84 5.55 18.76 -8.09
N VAL A 85 5.67 17.96 -7.04
CA VAL A 85 5.23 18.29 -5.66
C VAL A 85 5.94 19.55 -5.12
N SER A 86 7.06 19.96 -5.71
CA SER A 86 7.85 21.14 -5.32
C SER A 86 7.14 22.49 -5.48
N ASN A 87 5.98 22.54 -6.14
CA ASN A 87 5.16 23.75 -6.27
C ASN A 87 3.87 23.71 -5.46
N LEU A 88 3.65 22.68 -4.64
CA LEU A 88 2.52 22.68 -3.73
C LEU A 88 2.87 23.61 -2.57
N THR A 89 2.14 24.72 -2.46
CA THR A 89 2.21 25.57 -1.27
C THR A 89 1.77 24.75 -0.05
N GLN A 90 2.21 25.14 1.15
CA GLN A 90 1.77 24.50 2.40
C GLN A 90 0.23 24.39 2.45
N ASP A 91 -0.46 25.40 1.94
CA ASP A 91 -1.93 25.41 1.81
C ASP A 91 -2.49 24.24 0.99
N VAL A 92 -1.85 23.84 -0.11
CA VAL A 92 -2.31 22.69 -0.93
C VAL A 92 -2.02 21.36 -0.24
N ILE A 93 -0.92 21.27 0.51
CA ILE A 93 -0.60 20.09 1.32
C ILE A 93 -1.63 19.92 2.43
N ASP A 94 -1.94 21.01 3.13
CA ASP A 94 -2.87 21.01 4.26
C ASP A 94 -4.32 20.73 3.80
N ASP A 95 -4.74 21.25 2.65
CA ASP A 95 -6.08 21.02 2.09
C ASP A 95 -6.23 19.59 1.53
N SER A 96 -5.14 18.99 1.00
CA SER A 96 -5.17 17.62 0.46
C SER A 96 -5.40 16.51 1.49
N HIS A 97 -5.20 16.81 2.78
CA HIS A 97 -5.42 15.90 3.91
C HIS A 97 -6.50 16.41 4.87
N ALA A 98 -7.27 17.42 4.48
CA ALA A 98 -8.38 17.92 5.27
C ALA A 98 -9.59 16.99 5.12
N HIS A 99 -9.95 16.30 6.20
CA HIS A 99 -11.20 15.56 6.28
C HIS A 99 -12.28 16.43 6.91
N ASN A 100 -13.35 16.71 6.16
CA ASN A 100 -14.48 17.57 6.57
C ASN A 100 -15.31 17.02 7.76
N ASN A 101 -15.00 15.82 8.25
CA ASN A 101 -15.74 15.15 9.31
C ASN A 101 -15.23 15.46 10.73
N THR A 102 -14.26 16.36 10.89
CA THR A 102 -13.76 16.77 12.22
C THR A 102 -14.88 17.32 13.10
N THR A 103 -15.69 18.23 12.56
CA THR A 103 -16.88 18.75 13.26
C THR A 103 -17.92 17.68 13.56
N ALA A 104 -18.08 16.70 12.67
CA ALA A 104 -19.01 15.59 12.90
C ALA A 104 -18.53 14.70 14.06
N LEU A 105 -17.22 14.47 14.16
CA LEU A 105 -16.62 13.68 15.25
C LEU A 105 -16.66 14.43 16.59
N ASP A 106 -16.42 15.75 16.58
CA ASP A 106 -16.56 16.61 17.76
C ASP A 106 -18.00 16.59 18.30
N ASN A 107 -18.99 16.68 17.40
CA ASN A 107 -20.40 16.63 17.78
C ASN A 107 -20.83 15.28 18.34
N VAL A 108 -20.32 14.17 17.79
CA VAL A 108 -20.57 12.81 18.33
C VAL A 108 -19.93 12.67 19.72
N THR A 109 -18.70 13.15 19.88
CA THR A 109 -17.99 13.13 21.17
C THR A 109 -18.74 13.92 22.23
N GLN A 110 -19.19 15.13 21.90
CA GLN A 110 -19.98 15.96 22.81
C GLN A 110 -21.32 15.30 23.17
N SER A 111 -22.02 14.71 22.20
CA SER A 111 -23.27 13.99 22.43
C SER A 111 -23.09 12.77 23.35
N VAL A 112 -22.00 12.02 23.21
CA VAL A 112 -21.68 10.91 24.12
C VAL A 112 -21.41 11.42 25.55
N VAL A 113 -20.67 12.51 25.69
CA VAL A 113 -20.41 13.16 26.99
C VAL A 113 -21.71 13.64 27.61
N ASP A 114 -22.56 14.35 26.87
CA ASP A 114 -23.84 14.89 27.36
C ASP A 114 -24.79 13.76 27.77
N ASN A 115 -24.88 12.70 26.96
CA ASN A 115 -25.72 11.53 27.27
C ASN A 115 -25.20 10.74 28.48
N SER A 116 -23.87 10.68 28.69
CA SER A 116 -23.29 10.04 29.87
C SER A 116 -23.59 10.81 31.16
N HIS A 117 -23.62 12.15 31.11
CA HIS A 117 -24.04 12.99 32.22
C HIS A 117 -25.56 12.89 32.47
N ALA A 118 -26.38 12.89 31.42
CA ALA A 118 -27.83 12.75 31.54
C ALA A 118 -28.23 11.39 32.13
N ALA A 119 -27.53 10.30 31.77
CA ALA A 119 -27.76 8.98 32.35
C ALA A 119 -27.37 8.89 33.84
N ASN A 120 -26.41 9.71 34.29
CA ASN A 120 -26.06 9.79 35.71
C ASN A 120 -27.13 10.54 36.54
N VAL A 121 -27.87 11.46 35.92
CA VAL A 121 -28.90 12.28 36.58
C VAL A 121 -30.24 11.54 36.76
N LEU A 122 -30.54 10.52 35.95
CA LEU A 122 -31.82 9.78 36.03
C LEU A 122 -31.84 8.65 37.09
N GLY A 123 -30.74 8.41 37.79
CA GLY A 123 -30.65 7.40 38.85
C GLY A 123 -30.05 7.89 40.16
N THR A 124 -29.32 9.02 40.16
CA THR A 124 -28.91 9.70 41.38
C THR A 124 -29.59 11.05 41.41
N LYS A 125 -30.70 11.15 42.15
CA LYS A 125 -31.11 12.43 42.70
C LYS A 125 -29.95 12.85 43.61
N VAL A 126 -29.05 13.69 43.10
CA VAL A 126 -28.12 14.43 43.94
C VAL A 126 -29.00 15.25 44.86
N LEU A 127 -29.19 14.75 46.07
CA LEU A 127 -29.71 15.52 47.17
C LEU A 127 -28.61 16.53 47.41
N ASP A 128 -28.88 17.79 47.06
CA ASP A 128 -27.97 18.86 47.36
C ASP A 128 -27.64 18.78 48.85
N GLU A 129 -26.34 18.65 49.13
CA GLU A 129 -25.77 18.36 50.45
C GLU A 129 -25.98 19.53 51.45
N THR A 130 -26.91 20.44 51.16
CA THR A 130 -27.07 21.71 51.89
C THR A 130 -28.03 21.61 53.09
N GLY A 131 -28.52 20.42 53.43
CA GLY A 131 -29.49 20.28 54.53
C GLY A 131 -29.52 18.94 55.27
N LEU A 132 -28.58 18.02 55.01
CA LEU A 132 -28.50 16.74 55.72
C LEU A 132 -27.35 16.79 56.74
N SER A 133 -27.68 16.62 58.01
CA SER A 133 -26.71 16.43 59.09
C SER A 133 -26.36 14.95 59.22
N ASP A 134 -25.21 14.66 59.84
CA ASP A 134 -24.85 13.27 60.18
C ASP A 134 -25.94 12.66 61.09
N GLY A 135 -26.49 11.50 60.69
CA GLY A 135 -27.66 10.86 61.34
C GLY A 135 -29.02 11.10 60.65
N ASP A 136 -29.09 11.94 59.62
CA ASP A 136 -30.33 12.11 58.86
C ASP A 136 -30.61 10.92 57.93
N VAL A 137 -31.84 10.38 57.97
CA VAL A 137 -32.29 9.29 57.10
C VAL A 137 -33.37 9.79 56.15
N ILE A 138 -33.22 9.48 54.87
CA ILE A 138 -34.22 9.82 53.86
C ILE A 138 -35.21 8.67 53.73
N LYS A 139 -36.49 8.98 53.89
CA LYS A 139 -37.60 8.01 53.80
C LYS A 139 -38.63 8.49 52.79
N TYR A 140 -39.31 7.56 52.13
CA TYR A 140 -40.45 7.87 51.29
C TYR A 140 -41.70 8.02 52.17
N ASP A 141 -42.29 9.22 52.20
CA ASP A 141 -43.55 9.46 52.87
C ASP A 141 -44.71 9.17 51.90
N LEU A 142 -45.41 8.06 52.14
CA LEU A 142 -46.56 7.63 51.33
C LEU A 142 -47.76 8.58 51.43
N THR A 143 -47.82 9.41 52.48
CA THR A 143 -48.91 10.37 52.70
C THR A 143 -48.71 11.62 51.86
N LEU A 144 -47.46 12.04 51.71
CA LEU A 144 -47.07 13.22 50.95
C LEU A 144 -46.59 12.88 49.53
N ASP A 145 -46.54 11.59 49.20
CA ASP A 145 -46.03 11.01 47.95
C ASP A 145 -44.68 11.61 47.53
N LYS A 146 -43.77 11.74 48.49
CA LYS A 146 -42.44 12.33 48.28
C LYS A 146 -41.40 11.81 49.25
N TRP A 147 -40.14 11.91 48.86
CA TRP A 147 -38.99 11.69 49.74
C TRP A 147 -38.84 12.84 50.74
N VAL A 148 -38.70 12.52 52.03
CA VAL A 148 -38.53 13.49 53.13
C VAL A 148 -37.32 13.11 53.99
N VAL A 149 -36.73 14.11 54.65
CA VAL A 149 -35.68 13.91 55.65
C VAL A 149 -36.35 13.61 56.99
N ALA A 150 -35.91 12.55 57.66
CA ALA A 150 -36.34 12.21 59.01
C ALA A 150 -35.10 12.07 59.89
N SER A 151 -35.16 12.62 61.10
CA SER A 151 -34.16 12.35 62.13
C SER A 151 -34.19 10.86 62.48
N ASP A 152 -33.03 10.24 62.69
CA ASP A 152 -33.03 9.00 63.45
C ASP A 152 -33.70 9.29 64.81
N ASN A 153 -34.49 8.33 65.27
CA ASN A 153 -34.95 8.34 66.65
C ASN A 153 -34.48 7.01 67.19
N GLU A 154 -33.16 6.84 67.30
CA GLU A 154 -32.57 5.78 68.10
C GLU A 154 -32.99 6.03 69.55
N GLY A 155 -34.17 5.50 69.89
CA GLY A 155 -34.72 5.61 71.23
C GLY A 155 -33.69 5.11 72.22
N THR A 156 -33.24 6.00 73.10
CA THR A 156 -32.54 5.63 74.32
C THR A 156 -33.49 4.80 75.18
N GLY A 157 -33.37 3.48 75.08
CA GLY A 157 -33.98 2.48 75.94
C GLY A 157 -32.90 1.73 76.71
#